data_AF-A0A353NJJ8-F1
#
_entry.id   AF-A0A353NJJ8-F1
#
_cell.length_a   1.000
_cell.length_b   1.000
_cell.length_c   1.000
_cell.angle_alpha   90.00
_cell.angle_beta   90.00
_cell.angle_gamma   90.00
#
_symmetry.space_group_name_H-M   'P 1'
#
loop_
_entity.id
_entity.type
_entity.pdbx_description
1 polymer ?
#
loop_
_entity_poly.entity_id
_entity_poly.type
_entity_poly.pdbx_seq_one_letter_code
_entity_poly.pdbx_strand_id
1 'polypeptide(L)'
;MNSEARSELVATCGLYCGECHRYKKGKCPGCAENVKATWCKVRTCTAERGYRTCAECTEFPDVQACRKLNNIFSKFFALVFKSDRKASLQLISAVGVEEYAREMTRRGLSVVKRR
;
A
#
# COMPACT_ATOMS: atom_id res chain seq x y z
N MET A 1 10.77 6.03 -20.27
CA MET A 1 10.22 4.68 -20.02
C MET A 1 8.81 4.86 -19.49
N ASN A 2 7.80 4.60 -20.31
CA ASN A 2 6.41 4.55 -19.85
C ASN A 2 6.32 3.32 -18.94
N SER A 3 6.36 3.49 -17.62
CA SER A 3 6.00 2.39 -16.72
C SER A 3 4.51 2.17 -16.90
N GLU A 4 4.13 1.05 -17.50
CA GLU A 4 2.73 0.66 -17.57
C GLU A 4 2.20 0.46 -16.15
N ALA A 5 1.03 1.02 -15.86
CA ALA A 5 0.44 0.94 -14.53
C ALA A 5 -0.06 -0.47 -14.25
N ARG A 6 0.55 -1.15 -13.26
CA ARG A 6 0.21 -2.53 -12.91
C ARG A 6 -0.49 -2.59 -11.57
N SER A 7 -1.81 -2.75 -11.57
CA SER A 7 -2.63 -2.78 -10.35
C SER A 7 -2.25 -3.91 -9.38
N GLU A 8 -1.62 -4.96 -9.88
CA GLU A 8 -1.08 -6.11 -9.14
C GLU A 8 0.05 -5.70 -8.18
N LEU A 9 0.72 -4.59 -8.48
CA LEU A 9 1.79 -4.03 -7.65
C LEU A 9 1.26 -3.12 -6.55
N VAL A 10 -0.06 -2.98 -6.40
CA VAL A 10 -0.68 -2.31 -5.26
C VAL A 10 -0.62 -3.24 -4.05
N ALA A 11 0.16 -2.83 -3.05
CA ALA A 11 0.28 -3.53 -1.78
C ALA A 11 -1.03 -3.43 -0.98
N THR A 12 -1.26 -4.43 -0.13
CA THR A 12 -2.47 -4.53 0.68
C THR A 12 -2.66 -3.33 1.63
N CYS A 13 -1.58 -2.66 2.03
CA CYS A 13 -1.60 -1.49 2.90
C CYS A 13 -1.65 -0.13 2.17
N GLY A 14 -1.86 -0.12 0.84
CA GLY A 14 -1.97 1.09 0.03
C GLY A 14 -0.63 1.65 -0.49
N LEU A 15 0.49 0.94 -0.33
CA LEU A 15 1.72 1.28 -1.05
C LEU A 15 1.64 0.79 -2.50
N TYR A 16 2.26 1.51 -3.43
CA TYR A 16 2.41 1.08 -4.82
C TYR A 16 3.86 0.65 -5.09
N CYS A 17 4.06 -0.66 -5.28
CA CYS A 17 5.38 -1.23 -5.54
C CYS A 17 5.94 -0.81 -6.91
N GLY A 18 5.09 -0.52 -7.90
CA GLY A 18 5.51 -0.06 -9.23
C GLY A 18 6.40 1.19 -9.17
N GLU A 19 6.18 2.07 -8.19
CA GLU A 19 7.01 3.25 -7.96
C GLU A 19 7.91 3.15 -6.71
N CYS A 20 7.98 1.99 -6.07
CA CYS A 20 8.90 1.76 -4.96
C CYS A 20 10.34 1.60 -5.46
N HIS A 21 11.24 2.46 -4.97
CA HIS A 21 12.67 2.43 -5.34
C HIS A 21 13.35 1.07 -5.13
N ARG A 22 13.05 0.39 -4.02
CA ARG A 22 13.65 -0.92 -3.73
C ARG A 22 13.17 -2.02 -4.67
N TYR A 23 11.89 -1.99 -5.04
CA TYR A 23 11.30 -2.93 -6.01
C TYR A 23 11.90 -2.70 -7.39
N LYS A 24 11.94 -1.44 -7.87
CA LYS A 24 12.56 -1.07 -9.15
C LYS A 24 14.05 -1.44 -9.25
N LYS A 25 14.76 -1.51 -8.12
CA LYS A 25 16.16 -1.95 -8.06
C LYS A 25 16.35 -3.46 -7.90
N GLY A 26 15.29 -4.26 -7.92
CA GLY A 26 15.36 -5.71 -7.68
C GLY A 26 15.77 -6.10 -6.25
N LYS A 27 15.79 -5.16 -5.30
CA LYS A 27 16.21 -5.38 -3.90
C LYS A 27 15.04 -5.75 -2.97
N CYS A 28 13.85 -5.95 -3.54
CA CYS A 28 12.63 -6.31 -2.85
C CYS A 28 11.70 -7.00 -3.86
N PRO A 29 11.09 -8.15 -3.53
CA PRO A 29 10.19 -8.86 -4.45
C PRO A 29 8.82 -8.18 -4.59
N GLY A 30 8.53 -7.12 -3.83
CA GLY A 30 7.21 -6.46 -3.82
C GLY A 30 6.25 -7.13 -2.83
N CYS A 31 5.16 -6.45 -2.48
CA CYS A 31 4.29 -6.89 -1.38
C CYS A 31 3.57 -8.23 -1.67
N ALA A 32 3.20 -8.47 -2.92
CA ALA A 32 2.52 -9.70 -3.33
C ALA A 32 3.40 -10.94 -3.06
N GLU A 33 4.66 -10.88 -3.48
CA GLU A 33 5.61 -11.99 -3.43
C GLU A 33 6.46 -12.04 -2.15
N ASN A 34 6.35 -11.07 -1.24
CA ASN A 34 7.15 -11.02 -0.01
C ASN A 34 6.64 -12.00 1.07
N VAL A 35 6.65 -13.30 0.77
CA VAL A 35 6.24 -14.39 1.67
C VAL A 35 7.07 -14.46 2.95
N LYS A 36 8.32 -13.98 2.91
CA LYS A 36 9.22 -13.91 4.07
C LYS A 36 8.83 -12.83 5.08
N ALA A 37 7.93 -11.90 4.73
CA ALA A 37 7.44 -10.87 5.64
C ALA A 37 6.33 -11.40 6.58
N THR A 38 6.59 -12.51 7.26
CA THR A 38 5.67 -13.13 8.23
C THR A 38 5.32 -12.19 9.40
N TRP A 39 6.16 -11.21 9.67
CA TRP A 39 5.92 -10.15 10.66
C TRP A 39 4.87 -9.11 10.22
N CYS A 40 4.50 -9.06 8.93
CA CYS A 40 3.56 -8.07 8.40
C CYS A 40 2.11 -8.47 8.67
N LYS A 41 1.61 -8.09 9.86
CA LYS A 41 0.23 -8.36 10.30
C LYS A 41 -0.86 -7.89 9.32
N VAL A 42 -0.58 -6.84 8.55
CA VAL A 42 -1.54 -6.34 7.53
C VAL A 42 -1.72 -7.35 6.41
N ARG A 43 -0.62 -7.92 5.89
CA ARG A 43 -0.64 -8.89 4.79
C ARG A 43 -1.36 -10.18 5.21
N THR A 44 -1.06 -10.66 6.42
CA THR A 44 -1.76 -11.82 7.00
C THR A 44 -3.25 -11.54 7.14
N CYS A 45 -3.62 -10.39 7.73
CA CYS A 45 -5.03 -10.05 7.97
C CYS A 45 -5.84 -9.89 6.68
N THR A 46 -5.26 -9.30 5.62
CA THR A 46 -5.97 -9.18 4.34
C THR A 46 -6.13 -10.52 3.65
N ALA A 47 -5.11 -11.41 3.74
CA ALA A 47 -5.20 -12.76 3.19
C ALA A 47 -6.28 -13.60 3.89
N GLU A 48 -6.31 -13.59 5.23
CA GLU A 48 -7.32 -14.30 6.03
C GLU A 48 -8.75 -13.84 5.73
N ARG A 49 -8.91 -12.56 5.39
CA ARG A 49 -10.22 -11.96 5.07
C ARG A 49 -10.59 -12.00 3.60
N GLY A 50 -9.69 -12.46 2.73
CA GLY A 50 -9.89 -12.45 1.28
C GLY A 50 -9.93 -11.04 0.67
N TYR A 51 -9.39 -10.02 1.36
CA TYR A 51 -9.35 -8.65 0.85
C TYR A 51 -8.14 -8.43 -0.06
N ARG A 52 -8.32 -7.68 -1.15
CA ARG A 52 -7.19 -7.24 -1.97
C ARG A 52 -6.38 -6.15 -1.26
N THR A 53 -7.05 -5.23 -0.58
CA THR A 53 -6.43 -4.15 0.18
C THR A 53 -7.19 -3.85 1.47
N CYS A 54 -6.56 -3.11 2.37
CA CYS A 54 -7.22 -2.59 3.57
C CYS A 54 -8.36 -1.59 3.26
N ALA A 55 -8.54 -1.15 2.01
CA ALA A 55 -9.65 -0.29 1.61
C ALA A 55 -11.00 -1.05 1.59
N GLU A 56 -10.97 -2.37 1.52
CA GLU A 56 -12.16 -3.24 1.61
C GLU A 56 -12.55 -3.57 3.06
N CYS A 57 -11.78 -3.11 4.05
CA CYS A 57 -12.01 -3.45 5.44
C CYS A 57 -13.28 -2.78 5.97
N THR A 58 -14.24 -3.58 6.44
CA THR A 58 -15.51 -3.12 7.03
C THR A 58 -15.54 -3.19 8.56
N GLU A 59 -14.46 -3.65 9.21
CA GLU A 59 -14.38 -3.77 10.68
C GLU A 59 -14.35 -2.40 11.38
N PHE A 60 -13.91 -1.36 10.68
CA PHE A 60 -13.79 -0.02 11.23
C PHE A 60 -14.41 1.00 10.27
N PRO A 61 -15.12 2.03 10.77
CA PRO A 61 -15.56 3.16 9.95
C PRO A 61 -14.39 3.91 9.31
N ASP A 62 -13.25 3.97 10.01
CA ASP A 62 -11.97 4.45 9.48
C ASP A 62 -10.89 3.41 9.77
N VAL A 63 -10.24 2.91 8.72
CA VAL A 63 -9.15 1.93 8.80
C VAL A 63 -7.96 2.44 9.64
N GLN A 64 -7.87 3.74 9.93
CA GLN A 64 -6.92 4.28 10.91
C GLN A 64 -7.14 3.79 12.34
N ALA A 65 -8.34 3.35 12.71
CA ALA A 65 -8.56 2.70 14.00
C ALA A 65 -7.86 1.32 14.08
N CYS A 66 -7.47 0.75 12.94
CA CYS A 66 -6.85 -0.56 12.88
C CYS A 66 -5.40 -0.54 13.41
N ARG A 67 -5.17 -1.15 14.58
CA ARG A 67 -3.84 -1.34 15.17
C ARG A 67 -2.88 -2.15 14.28
N LYS A 68 -3.41 -3.04 13.43
CA LYS A 68 -2.59 -3.84 12.50
C LYS A 68 -1.98 -2.94 11.42
N LEU A 69 -2.76 -2.01 10.88
CA LEU A 69 -2.30 -1.00 9.91
C LEU A 69 -1.37 0.01 10.59
N ASN A 70 -1.74 0.50 11.77
CA ASN A 70 -1.02 1.54 12.51
C ASN A 70 0.02 1.02 13.51
N ASN A 71 0.83 0.03 13.09
CA ASN A 71 1.92 -0.48 13.90
C ASN A 71 3.13 0.49 13.98
N ILE A 72 3.99 0.29 14.98
CA ILE A 72 5.11 1.20 15.33
C ILE A 72 6.10 1.39 14.17
N PHE A 73 6.40 0.34 13.38
CA PHE A 73 7.27 0.46 12.21
C PHE A 73 6.64 1.31 11.09
N SER A 74 5.33 1.22 10.93
CA SER A 74 4.60 2.09 10.01
C SER A 74 4.65 3.56 10.40
N LYS A 75 4.72 3.87 11.70
CA LYS A 75 4.88 5.25 12.20
C LYS A 75 6.29 5.80 11.92
N PHE A 76 7.32 4.98 12.08
CA PHE A 76 8.71 5.35 11.78
C PHE A 76 8.93 5.64 10.28
N PHE A 77 8.47 4.75 9.40
CA PHE A 77 8.54 4.97 7.95
C PHE A 77 7.62 6.12 7.48
N ALA A 78 6.49 6.37 8.14
CA ALA A 78 5.63 7.49 7.78
C ALA A 78 6.24 8.87 8.12
N LEU A 79 7.06 8.95 9.16
CA LEU A 79 7.79 10.17 9.53
C LEU A 79 8.93 10.46 8.54
N VAL A 80 9.71 9.44 8.17
CA VAL A 80 10.87 9.60 7.27
C VAL A 80 10.47 9.80 5.80
N PHE A 81 9.39 9.16 5.34
CA PHE A 81 8.98 9.18 3.92
C PHE A 81 7.79 10.11 3.60
N LYS A 82 7.33 10.91 4.59
CA LYS A 82 6.10 11.74 4.52
C LYS A 82 4.91 10.96 3.94
N SER A 83 4.75 9.69 4.31
CA SER A 83 3.75 8.83 3.68
C SER A 83 2.39 8.98 4.33
N ASP A 84 1.37 9.06 3.50
CA ASP A 84 -0.03 9.08 3.86
C ASP A 84 -0.74 7.84 3.31
N ARG A 85 -0.54 6.72 3.99
CA ARG A 85 -1.24 5.47 3.64
C ARG A 85 -2.75 5.59 3.84
N LYS A 86 -3.23 6.50 4.70
CA LYS A 86 -4.67 6.75 4.85
C LYS A 86 -5.21 7.29 3.54
N ALA A 87 -4.62 8.36 3.04
CA ALA A 87 -5.03 8.98 1.79
C ALA A 87 -4.90 8.01 0.61
N SER A 88 -3.88 7.16 0.59
CA SER A 88 -3.78 6.06 -0.40
C SER A 88 -4.97 5.09 -0.31
N LEU A 89 -5.33 4.61 0.88
CA LEU A 89 -6.45 3.66 1.04
C LEU A 89 -7.80 4.31 0.75
N GLN A 90 -7.99 5.59 1.11
CA GLN A 90 -9.17 6.37 0.74
C GLN A 90 -9.27 6.56 -0.77
N LEU A 91 -8.15 6.86 -1.43
CA LEU A 91 -8.12 6.97 -2.89
C LEU A 91 -8.45 5.62 -3.54
N ILE A 92 -7.86 4.50 -3.07
CA ILE A 92 -8.19 3.15 -3.55
C ILE A 92 -9.68 2.85 -3.36
N SER A 93 -10.26 3.20 -2.21
CA SER A 93 -11.69 3.01 -1.95
C SER A 93 -12.56 3.83 -2.93
N ALA A 94 -12.13 5.04 -3.28
CA ALA A 94 -12.88 5.94 -4.15
C ALA A 94 -12.77 5.61 -5.65
N VAL A 95 -11.58 5.26 -6.14
CA VAL A 95 -11.32 5.09 -7.59
C VAL A 95 -10.97 3.67 -8.01
N GLY A 96 -10.83 2.76 -7.05
CA GLY A 96 -10.34 1.41 -7.30
C GLY A 96 -8.81 1.32 -7.47
N VAL A 97 -8.32 0.11 -7.33
CA VAL A 97 -6.89 -0.25 -7.40
C VAL A 97 -6.23 -0.04 -8.76
N GLU A 98 -6.98 -0.15 -9.86
CA GLU A 98 -6.45 0.09 -11.21
C GLU A 98 -6.16 1.57 -11.45
N GLU A 99 -7.14 2.42 -11.17
CA GLU A 99 -6.97 3.85 -11.33
C GLU A 99 -5.97 4.41 -10.32
N TYR A 100 -5.95 3.86 -9.09
CA TYR A 100 -4.89 4.16 -8.14
C TYR A 100 -3.50 3.86 -8.71
N ALA A 101 -3.28 2.69 -9.33
CA ALA A 101 -1.98 2.37 -9.91
C ALA A 101 -1.61 3.34 -11.04
N ARG A 102 -2.56 3.73 -11.91
CA ARG A 102 -2.35 4.73 -12.97
C ARG A 102 -1.95 6.08 -12.40
N GLU A 103 -2.68 6.56 -11.41
CA GLU A 103 -2.42 7.85 -10.77
C GLU A 103 -1.05 7.87 -10.07
N MET A 104 -0.69 6.78 -9.40
CA MET A 104 0.58 6.67 -8.70
C MET A 104 1.77 6.55 -9.66
N THR A 105 1.62 5.81 -10.76
CA THR A 105 2.56 5.81 -11.89
C THR A 105 2.71 7.22 -12.48
N ARG A 106 1.60 7.90 -12.80
CA ARG A 106 1.60 9.26 -13.38
C ARG A 106 2.32 10.27 -12.49
N ARG A 107 2.18 10.14 -11.18
CA ARG A 107 2.82 11.01 -10.18
C ARG A 107 4.23 10.58 -9.81
N GLY A 108 4.68 9.39 -10.22
CA GLY A 108 5.95 8.81 -9.78
C GLY A 108 6.02 8.59 -8.25
N LEU A 109 4.88 8.28 -7.62
CA LEU A 109 4.78 8.12 -6.17
C LEU A 109 4.48 6.67 -5.79
N SER A 110 5.14 6.19 -4.73
CA SER A 110 4.84 4.88 -4.13
C SER A 110 3.76 4.94 -3.05
N VAL A 111 3.38 6.14 -2.61
CA VAL A 111 2.35 6.40 -1.60
C VAL A 111 1.93 7.87 -1.69
N VAL A 112 0.67 8.18 -1.36
CA VAL A 112 0.24 9.57 -1.25
C VAL A 112 1.11 10.26 -0.19
N LYS A 113 1.48 11.52 -0.44
CA LYS A 113 2.34 12.30 0.47
C LYS A 113 1.48 13.13 1.41
N ARG A 114 1.89 13.20 2.68
CA ARG A 114 1.34 14.18 3.62
C ARG A 114 1.69 15.58 3.13
N ARG A 115 0.71 16.48 3.14
CA ARG A 115 0.93 17.92 2.91
C ARG A 115 1.69 18.52 4.09
#